data_AF-A0A959KQ93-F1
#
_entry.id   AF-A0A959KQ93-F1
#
_cell.length_a   1.000
_cell.length_b   1.000
_cell.length_c   1.000
_cell.angle_alpha   90.00
_cell.angle_beta   90.00
_cell.angle_gamma   90.00
#
_symmetry.space_group_name_H-M   'P 1'
#
loop_
_entity.id
_entity.type
_entity.pdbx_description
1 polymer ?
#
loop_
_entity_poly.entity_id
_entity_poly.type
_entity_poly.pdbx_seq_one_letter_code
_entity_poly.pdbx_strand_id
1 'polypeptide(L)'
;MKQFTFKIGDLRNFTRKPFDPKDYILSQEIDSAVKVALTLHQPLLLTGEPGTGKTRLADKIALELNRQDDSFHPEPLIFNTKTTSTAQDLFYTYDALKHFHDANIAKTRGQDAPPITNYIELRALGKAIAMTNPTAVEESLRPAEAKKARNVVVLIDEIDKAPRDFTNDILNEIERFEFFIKELQEGDAKAGNTIRKADDRQIVVIMTSNSEKNLPDP
;
A
#
# COMPACT_ATOMS: atom_id res chain seq x y z
N MET A 1 -42.81 13.59 17.51
CA MET A 1 -41.35 13.70 17.30
C MET A 1 -40.67 13.77 18.65
N LYS A 2 -39.83 12.80 19.03
CA LYS A 2 -39.03 12.92 20.26
C LYS A 2 -37.88 13.88 19.98
N GLN A 3 -37.89 15.03 20.65
CA GLN A 3 -36.79 15.99 20.63
C GLN A 3 -35.54 15.30 21.20
N PHE A 4 -34.47 15.24 20.40
CA PHE A 4 -33.15 14.88 20.91
C PHE A 4 -32.58 16.09 21.65
N THR A 5 -32.62 16.07 22.98
CA THR A 5 -32.03 17.12 23.83
C THR A 5 -30.62 16.70 24.23
N PHE A 6 -29.58 17.31 23.65
CA PHE A 6 -28.19 17.16 24.10
C PHE A 6 -27.87 18.23 25.15
N LYS A 7 -27.33 17.82 26.31
CA LYS A 7 -26.75 18.76 27.26
C LYS A 7 -25.31 19.05 26.83
N ILE A 8 -25.02 20.32 26.50
CA ILE A 8 -23.68 20.78 26.09
C ILE A 8 -22.59 20.46 27.14
N GLY A 9 -22.98 20.28 28.42
CA GLY A 9 -22.07 19.83 29.48
C GLY A 9 -21.43 18.46 29.23
N ASP A 10 -22.10 17.55 28.52
CA ASP A 10 -21.62 16.19 28.22
C ASP A 10 -20.57 16.17 27.10
N LEU A 11 -20.44 17.27 26.34
CA LEU A 11 -19.48 17.40 25.23
C LEU A 11 -18.08 17.82 25.69
N ARG A 12 -17.92 18.30 26.93
CA ARG A 12 -16.62 18.76 27.46
C ARG A 12 -15.58 17.63 27.58
N ASN A 13 -16.05 16.38 27.63
CA ASN A 13 -15.23 15.16 27.69
C ASN A 13 -15.35 14.30 26.42
N PHE A 14 -15.94 14.82 25.35
CA PHE A 14 -16.07 14.10 24.09
C PHE A 14 -14.71 14.09 23.37
N THR A 15 -13.81 13.23 23.85
CA THR A 15 -12.58 12.91 23.12
C THR A 15 -12.95 12.01 21.96
N ARG A 16 -12.49 12.35 20.75
CA ARG A 16 -12.67 11.49 19.58
C ARG A 16 -11.93 10.18 19.87
N LYS A 17 -12.67 9.11 20.17
CA LYS A 17 -12.09 7.76 20.29
C LYS A 17 -11.34 7.46 18.99
N PRO A 18 -10.07 7.02 19.04
CA PRO A 18 -9.38 6.49 17.87
C PRO A 18 -10.19 5.35 17.25
N PHE A 19 -10.16 5.22 15.94
CA PHE A 19 -10.79 4.10 15.26
C PHE A 19 -10.11 2.79 15.69
N ASP A 20 -10.92 1.81 16.13
CA ASP A 20 -10.49 0.42 16.33
C ASP A 20 -11.09 -0.42 15.20
N PRO A 21 -10.29 -1.13 14.38
CA PRO A 21 -10.82 -1.97 13.31
C PRO A 21 -11.81 -3.03 13.80
N LYS A 22 -11.77 -3.43 15.08
CA LYS A 22 -12.74 -4.35 15.68
C LYS A 22 -14.16 -3.79 15.66
N ASP A 23 -14.30 -2.47 15.75
CA ASP A 23 -15.59 -1.78 15.79
C ASP A 23 -16.21 -1.61 14.38
N TYR A 24 -15.48 -1.98 13.30
CA TYR A 24 -16.02 -1.96 11.94
C TYR A 24 -16.95 -3.15 11.69
N ILE A 25 -18.20 -2.86 11.33
CA ILE A 25 -19.25 -3.85 11.04
C ILE A 25 -19.37 -3.99 9.52
N LEU A 26 -19.17 -5.21 9.03
CA LEU A 26 -19.36 -5.56 7.62
C LEU A 26 -20.85 -5.74 7.34
N SER A 27 -21.35 -5.12 6.26
CA SER A 27 -22.64 -5.52 5.69
C SER A 27 -22.48 -6.88 5.00
N GLN A 28 -23.60 -7.59 4.79
CA GLN A 28 -23.58 -8.90 4.14
C GLN A 28 -23.04 -8.83 2.70
N GLU A 29 -23.32 -7.73 2.00
CA GLU A 29 -22.86 -7.47 0.63
C GLU A 29 -21.34 -7.26 0.59
N ILE A 30 -20.79 -6.44 1.50
CA ILE A 30 -19.34 -6.19 1.57
C ILE A 30 -18.60 -7.47 1.98
N ASP A 31 -19.11 -8.20 2.97
CA ASP A 31 -18.54 -9.49 3.39
C ASP A 31 -18.49 -10.49 2.24
N SER A 32 -19.57 -10.59 1.46
CA SER A 32 -19.63 -11.47 0.28
C SER A 32 -18.64 -11.04 -0.80
N ALA A 33 -18.55 -9.74 -1.10
CA ALA A 33 -17.62 -9.21 -2.10
C ALA A 33 -16.15 -9.46 -1.70
N VAL A 34 -15.81 -9.25 -0.43
CA VAL A 34 -14.47 -9.54 0.10
C VAL A 34 -14.15 -11.04 -0.03
N LYS A 35 -15.07 -11.92 0.37
CA LYS A 35 -14.86 -13.38 0.26
C LYS A 35 -14.63 -13.83 -1.18
N VAL A 36 -15.40 -13.29 -2.13
CA VAL A 36 -15.21 -13.59 -3.55
C VAL A 36 -13.84 -13.11 -4.03
N ALA A 37 -13.46 -11.87 -3.72
CA ALA A 37 -12.16 -11.31 -4.11
C ALA A 37 -10.99 -12.14 -3.55
N LEU A 38 -11.06 -12.51 -2.27
CA LEU A 38 -10.06 -13.36 -1.61
C LEU A 38 -9.97 -14.75 -2.24
N THR A 39 -11.11 -15.37 -2.55
CA THR A 39 -11.18 -16.72 -3.13
C THR A 39 -10.62 -16.75 -4.55
N LEU A 40 -10.86 -15.69 -5.33
CA LEU A 40 -10.41 -15.59 -6.72
C LEU A 40 -9.02 -14.96 -6.86
N HIS A 41 -8.40 -14.55 -5.75
CA HIS A 41 -7.15 -13.77 -5.74
C HIS A 41 -7.23 -12.51 -6.63
N GLN A 42 -8.40 -11.89 -6.68
CA GLN A 42 -8.66 -10.69 -7.49
C GLN A 42 -8.63 -9.44 -6.62
N PRO A 43 -8.14 -8.30 -7.15
CA PRO A 43 -8.29 -7.01 -6.48
C PRO A 43 -9.76 -6.65 -6.24
N LEU A 44 -10.05 -6.04 -5.09
CA LEU A 44 -11.39 -5.54 -4.75
C LEU A 44 -11.44 -4.03 -4.98
N LEU A 45 -12.28 -3.56 -5.90
CA LEU A 45 -12.61 -2.14 -6.04
C LEU A 45 -13.87 -1.79 -5.25
N LEU A 46 -13.72 -0.96 -4.22
CA LEU A 46 -14.82 -0.45 -3.42
C LEU A 46 -15.17 0.99 -3.83
N THR A 47 -16.37 1.16 -4.37
CA THR A 47 -16.91 2.47 -4.79
C THR A 47 -17.97 2.94 -3.80
N GLY A 48 -18.15 4.26 -3.70
CA GLY A 48 -19.20 4.86 -2.89
C GLY A 48 -18.89 6.29 -2.47
N GLU A 49 -19.84 6.93 -1.79
CA GLU A 49 -19.70 8.31 -1.32
C GLU A 49 -18.52 8.48 -0.35
N PRO A 50 -17.90 9.67 -0.31
CA PRO A 50 -16.93 10.02 0.73
C PRO A 50 -17.48 9.77 2.14
N GLY A 51 -16.64 9.26 3.04
CA GLY A 51 -17.04 9.04 4.45
C GLY A 51 -17.82 7.76 4.74
N THR A 52 -18.04 6.88 3.77
CA THR A 52 -18.74 5.58 3.95
C THR A 52 -17.88 4.47 4.57
N GLY A 53 -16.65 4.79 5.01
CA GLY A 53 -15.77 3.83 5.68
C GLY A 53 -14.99 2.89 4.76
N LYS A 54 -14.82 3.26 3.48
CA LYS A 54 -14.07 2.45 2.49
C LYS A 54 -12.64 2.15 2.91
N THR A 55 -11.87 3.17 3.30
CA THR A 55 -10.50 3.04 3.83
C THR A 55 -10.45 2.12 5.05
N ARG A 56 -11.46 2.21 5.93
CA ARG A 56 -11.55 1.43 7.18
C ARG A 56 -11.83 -0.06 6.95
N LEU A 57 -12.36 -0.42 5.79
CA LEU A 57 -12.52 -1.83 5.41
C LEU A 57 -11.16 -2.52 5.34
N ALA A 58 -10.13 -1.89 4.77
CA ALA A 58 -8.81 -2.51 4.67
C ALA A 58 -8.19 -2.80 6.04
N ASP A 59 -8.34 -1.87 6.99
CA ASP A 59 -7.94 -2.06 8.39
C ASP A 59 -8.64 -3.29 9.00
N LYS A 60 -9.96 -3.43 8.77
CA LYS A 60 -10.76 -4.57 9.24
C LYS A 60 -10.29 -5.88 8.62
N ILE A 61 -10.08 -5.92 7.31
CA ILE A 61 -9.70 -7.13 6.59
C ILE A 61 -8.29 -7.59 7.00
N ALA A 62 -7.32 -6.69 7.12
CA ALA A 62 -5.97 -7.03 7.60
C ALA A 62 -6.02 -7.66 9.01
N LEU A 63 -6.79 -7.06 9.92
CA LEU A 63 -6.96 -7.58 11.27
C LEU A 63 -7.62 -8.97 11.29
N GLU A 64 -8.72 -9.17 10.55
CA GLU A 64 -9.43 -10.46 10.57
C GLU A 64 -8.63 -11.57 9.88
N LEU A 65 -7.87 -11.27 8.82
CA LEU A 65 -6.98 -12.23 8.19
C LEU A 65 -5.82 -12.61 9.12
N ASN A 66 -5.19 -11.63 9.78
CA ASN A 66 -4.12 -11.89 10.76
C ASN A 66 -4.59 -12.74 11.96
N ARG A 67 -5.84 -12.58 12.40
CA ARG A 67 -6.42 -13.40 13.47
C ARG A 67 -6.63 -14.85 13.07
N GLN A 68 -6.93 -15.10 11.80
CA GLN A 68 -7.16 -16.45 11.27
C GLN A 68 -5.83 -17.12 10.89
N ASP A 69 -4.89 -16.33 10.39
CA ASP A 69 -3.57 -16.76 9.94
C ASP A 69 -2.53 -15.70 10.33
N ASP A 70 -1.68 -16.04 11.30
CA ASP A 70 -0.65 -15.15 11.84
C ASP A 70 0.42 -14.76 10.80
N SER A 71 0.43 -15.41 9.62
CA SER A 71 1.31 -15.10 8.51
C SER A 71 0.90 -13.80 7.79
N PHE A 72 -0.34 -13.34 7.93
CA PHE A 72 -0.76 -12.01 7.46
C PHE A 72 -0.15 -10.89 8.31
N HIS A 73 0.19 -9.77 7.67
CA HIS A 73 0.51 -8.53 8.38
C HIS A 73 -0.75 -7.96 9.06
N PRO A 74 -0.68 -7.51 10.33
CA PRO A 74 -1.87 -7.09 11.08
C PRO A 74 -2.48 -5.77 10.61
N GLU A 75 -1.72 -4.95 9.88
CA GLU A 75 -2.14 -3.66 9.36
C GLU A 75 -2.02 -3.63 7.83
N PRO A 76 -2.91 -2.93 7.11
CA PRO A 76 -2.77 -2.76 5.68
C PRO A 76 -1.61 -1.81 5.36
N LEU A 77 -0.93 -2.05 4.24
CA LEU A 77 -0.03 -1.06 3.66
C LEU A 77 -0.84 -0.12 2.77
N ILE A 78 -0.79 1.18 3.07
CA ILE A 78 -1.66 2.16 2.43
C ILE A 78 -0.87 3.05 1.46
N PHE A 79 -1.37 3.14 0.23
CA PHE A 79 -0.99 4.16 -0.75
C PHE A 79 -2.15 5.12 -0.95
N ASN A 80 -1.91 6.41 -0.73
CA ASN A 80 -2.89 7.46 -0.98
C ASN A 80 -2.62 8.08 -2.35
N THR A 81 -3.57 7.91 -3.27
CA THR A 81 -3.43 8.36 -4.65
C THR A 81 -3.52 9.88 -4.74
N LYS A 82 -2.67 10.49 -5.58
CA LYS A 82 -2.68 11.91 -5.92
C LYS A 82 -2.88 12.08 -7.42
N THR A 83 -3.27 13.28 -7.84
CA THR A 83 -3.40 13.65 -9.26
C THR A 83 -2.07 13.61 -10.03
N THR A 84 -0.95 13.60 -9.33
CA THR A 84 0.40 13.48 -9.88
C THR A 84 1.01 12.09 -9.67
N SER A 85 0.26 11.14 -9.11
CA SER A 85 0.78 9.79 -8.87
C SER A 85 1.02 9.06 -10.18
N THR A 86 2.12 8.32 -10.22
CA THR A 86 2.50 7.38 -11.29
C THR A 86 2.46 5.94 -10.75
N ALA A 87 2.37 4.93 -11.61
CA ALA A 87 2.36 3.53 -11.16
C ALA A 87 3.64 3.17 -10.38
N GLN A 88 4.79 3.76 -10.74
CA GLN A 88 6.06 3.60 -10.01
C GLN A 88 5.92 3.97 -8.52
N ASP A 89 5.13 4.99 -8.18
CA ASP A 89 4.97 5.48 -6.81
C ASP A 89 4.33 4.45 -5.86
N LEU A 90 3.64 3.43 -6.39
CA LEU A 90 3.14 2.32 -5.58
C LEU A 90 4.25 1.40 -5.09
N PHE A 91 5.33 1.32 -5.86
CA PHE A 91 6.43 0.39 -5.64
C PHE A 91 7.57 1.04 -4.88
N TYR A 92 8.05 2.18 -5.34
CA TYR A 92 9.17 2.86 -4.71
C TYR A 92 9.28 4.33 -5.11
N THR A 93 10.01 5.11 -4.31
CA THR A 93 10.49 6.44 -4.68
C THR A 93 12.02 6.48 -4.63
N TYR A 94 12.62 7.35 -5.44
CA TYR A 94 14.06 7.55 -5.50
C TYR A 94 14.43 9.01 -5.23
N ASP A 95 15.28 9.24 -4.22
CA ASP A 95 15.79 10.57 -3.87
C ASP A 95 17.07 10.90 -4.65
N ALA A 96 16.87 11.30 -5.91
CA ALA A 96 17.96 11.67 -6.81
C ALA A 96 18.79 12.86 -6.30
N LEU A 97 18.17 13.80 -5.58
CA LEU A 97 18.84 15.01 -5.09
C LEU A 97 19.82 14.68 -3.97
N LYS A 98 19.38 13.88 -2.99
CA LYS A 98 20.24 13.43 -1.90
C LYS A 98 21.35 12.52 -2.42
N HIS A 99 21.04 11.60 -3.34
CA HIS A 99 22.04 10.75 -3.96
C HIS A 99 23.13 11.57 -4.67
N PHE A 100 22.73 12.53 -5.51
CA PHE A 100 23.67 13.40 -6.21
C PHE A 100 24.53 14.24 -5.25
N HIS A 101 23.91 14.80 -4.21
CA HIS A 101 24.62 15.57 -3.20
C HIS A 101 25.68 14.73 -2.47
N ASP A 102 25.31 13.56 -1.97
CA ASP A 102 26.20 12.68 -1.21
C ASP A 102 27.34 12.12 -2.09
N ALA A 103 27.05 11.78 -3.37
CA ALA A 103 28.05 11.36 -4.33
C ALA A 103 29.11 12.44 -4.59
N ASN A 104 28.72 13.72 -4.66
CA ASN A 104 29.67 14.83 -4.81
C ASN A 104 30.54 15.04 -3.57
N ILE A 105 29.97 14.88 -2.37
CA ILE A 105 30.73 14.97 -1.11
C ILE A 105 31.75 13.85 -1.02
N ALA A 106 31.34 12.61 -1.31
CA ALA A 106 32.23 11.44 -1.31
C ALA A 106 33.39 11.64 -2.28
N LYS A 107 33.09 12.09 -3.51
CA LYS A 107 34.09 12.42 -4.53
C LYS A 107 35.08 13.49 -4.05
N THR A 108 34.60 14.55 -3.40
CA THR A 108 35.46 15.64 -2.87
C THR A 108 36.37 15.15 -1.74
N ARG A 109 35.92 14.16 -0.95
CA ARG A 109 36.68 13.56 0.16
C ARG A 109 37.55 12.37 -0.26
N GLY A 110 37.54 11.98 -1.53
CA GLY A 110 38.23 10.77 -2.01
C GLY A 110 37.67 9.48 -1.40
N GLN A 111 36.37 9.44 -1.11
CA GLN A 111 35.64 8.30 -0.56
C GLN A 111 34.71 7.69 -1.60
N ASP A 112 34.36 6.43 -1.43
CA ASP A 112 33.33 5.78 -2.23
C ASP A 112 31.95 6.38 -1.96
N ALA A 113 31.14 6.49 -3.02
CA ALA A 113 29.76 6.93 -2.89
C ALA A 113 28.93 5.90 -2.10
N PRO A 114 27.95 6.34 -1.27
CA PRO A 114 27.04 5.42 -0.62
C PRO A 114 26.24 4.59 -1.65
N PRO A 115 25.87 3.34 -1.32
CA PRO A 115 25.05 2.50 -2.20
C PRO A 115 23.75 3.19 -2.65
N ILE A 116 23.40 3.03 -3.92
CA ILE A 116 22.20 3.68 -4.50
C ILE A 116 20.90 3.25 -3.81
N THR A 117 20.87 2.03 -3.28
CA THR A 117 19.75 1.46 -2.51
C THR A 117 19.40 2.29 -1.28
N ASN A 118 20.33 3.08 -0.73
CA ASN A 118 20.07 3.99 0.41
C ASN A 118 19.18 5.19 0.04
N TYR A 119 18.95 5.40 -1.25
CA TYR A 119 18.13 6.49 -1.79
C TYR A 119 16.82 5.99 -2.40
N ILE A 120 16.56 4.68 -2.31
CA ILE A 120 15.33 4.04 -2.77
C ILE A 120 14.49 3.68 -1.54
N GLU A 121 13.26 4.16 -1.50
CA GLU A 121 12.30 3.82 -0.45
C GLU A 121 11.14 3.05 -1.06
N LEU A 122 10.95 1.79 -0.64
CA LEU A 122 9.78 1.00 -1.05
C LEU A 122 8.49 1.62 -0.52
N ARG A 123 7.46 1.64 -1.37
CA ARG A 123 6.10 2.14 -1.09
C ARG A 123 5.13 0.98 -0.92
N ALA A 124 3.83 1.24 -0.77
CA ALA A 124 2.89 0.26 -0.22
C ALA A 124 2.92 -1.12 -0.92
N LEU A 125 2.84 -1.15 -2.25
CA LEU A 125 2.87 -2.42 -2.99
C LEU A 125 4.28 -3.00 -3.09
N GLY A 126 5.31 -2.15 -3.24
CA GLY A 126 6.70 -2.61 -3.24
C GLY A 126 7.13 -3.23 -1.91
N LYS A 127 6.71 -2.65 -0.79
CA LYS A 127 6.86 -3.20 0.56
C LYS A 127 6.11 -4.53 0.68
N ALA A 128 4.86 -4.61 0.22
CA ALA A 128 4.08 -5.85 0.27
C ALA A 128 4.79 -6.99 -0.47
N ILE A 129 5.28 -6.72 -1.69
CA ILE A 129 6.06 -7.66 -2.49
C ILE A 129 7.34 -8.07 -1.74
N ALA A 130 8.13 -7.12 -1.25
CA ALA A 130 9.35 -7.38 -0.50
C ALA A 130 9.11 -8.20 0.79
N MET A 131 7.98 -7.96 1.47
CA MET A 131 7.59 -8.69 2.69
C MET A 131 7.23 -10.14 2.43
N THR A 132 6.92 -10.54 1.20
CA THR A 132 6.67 -11.96 0.87
C THR A 132 7.95 -12.79 0.85
N ASN A 133 9.10 -12.18 0.55
CA ASN A 133 10.43 -12.81 0.62
C ASN A 133 11.49 -11.81 1.10
N PRO A 134 11.49 -11.45 2.40
CA PRO A 134 12.39 -10.43 2.91
C PRO A 134 13.86 -10.81 2.80
N THR A 135 14.19 -12.10 2.72
CA THR A 135 15.57 -12.57 2.58
C THR A 135 16.13 -12.46 1.17
N ALA A 136 15.27 -12.29 0.15
CA ALA A 136 15.69 -12.05 -1.23
C ALA A 136 15.97 -10.57 -1.52
N VAL A 137 15.44 -9.66 -0.70
CA VAL A 137 15.60 -8.22 -0.87
C VAL A 137 16.86 -7.71 -0.18
N GLU A 138 17.53 -6.73 -0.79
CA GLU A 138 18.71 -6.07 -0.21
C GLU A 138 18.39 -5.46 1.16
N GLU A 139 19.31 -5.55 2.12
CA GLU A 139 19.05 -5.15 3.50
C GLU A 139 18.58 -3.69 3.61
N SER A 140 19.18 -2.79 2.81
CA SER A 140 18.83 -1.37 2.77
C SER A 140 17.45 -1.09 2.15
N LEU A 141 16.92 -2.00 1.32
CA LEU A 141 15.59 -1.89 0.72
C LEU A 141 14.52 -2.61 1.54
N ARG A 142 14.92 -3.52 2.43
CA ARG A 142 14.01 -4.36 3.19
C ARG A 142 13.18 -3.50 4.16
N PRO A 143 11.84 -3.63 4.16
CA PRO A 143 11.02 -2.93 5.15
C PRO A 143 11.43 -3.37 6.57
N ALA A 144 11.63 -2.42 7.49
CA ALA A 144 12.16 -2.70 8.83
C ALA A 144 11.32 -3.72 9.64
N GLU A 145 10.02 -3.77 9.38
CA GLU A 145 9.07 -4.70 9.99
C GLU A 145 9.07 -6.11 9.36
N ALA A 146 9.71 -6.28 8.20
CA ALA A 146 9.73 -7.50 7.40
C ALA A 146 10.75 -8.55 7.92
N LYS A 147 10.61 -8.96 9.19
CA LYS A 147 11.50 -9.95 9.83
C LYS A 147 11.27 -11.39 9.37
N LYS A 148 10.05 -11.71 8.94
CA LYS A 148 9.66 -13.00 8.36
C LYS A 148 8.75 -12.78 7.17
N ALA A 149 8.65 -13.77 6.29
CA ALA A 149 7.74 -13.73 5.13
C ALA A 149 6.29 -13.50 5.58
N ARG A 150 5.56 -12.63 4.87
CA ARG A 150 4.18 -12.24 5.20
C ARG A 150 3.25 -12.32 4.00
N ASN A 151 1.98 -12.61 4.29
CA ASN A 151 0.87 -12.19 3.45
C ASN A 151 0.50 -10.75 3.81
N VAL A 152 0.04 -9.94 2.85
CA VAL A 152 -0.15 -8.50 3.08
C VAL A 152 -1.44 -8.00 2.45
N VAL A 153 -2.17 -7.16 3.17
CA VAL A 153 -3.27 -6.37 2.60
C VAL A 153 -2.71 -5.02 2.15
N VAL A 154 -2.97 -4.63 0.92
CA VAL A 154 -2.58 -3.33 0.36
C VAL A 154 -3.84 -2.53 0.05
N LEU A 155 -3.90 -1.31 0.55
CA LEU A 155 -4.94 -0.35 0.21
C LEU A 155 -4.38 0.69 -0.78
N ILE A 156 -5.03 0.83 -1.93
CA ILE A 156 -4.82 1.93 -2.87
C ILE A 156 -6.04 2.85 -2.74
N ASP A 157 -5.90 3.90 -1.95
CA ASP A 157 -7.01 4.77 -1.61
C ASP A 157 -7.22 5.83 -2.72
N GLU A 158 -8.49 6.08 -3.04
CA GLU A 158 -8.96 7.12 -3.98
C GLU A 158 -8.28 7.04 -5.35
N ILE A 159 -8.27 5.84 -5.96
CA ILE A 159 -7.61 5.57 -7.24
C ILE A 159 -8.13 6.47 -8.38
N ASP A 160 -9.35 6.97 -8.27
CA ASP A 160 -9.98 7.90 -9.20
C ASP A 160 -9.30 9.28 -9.28
N LYS A 161 -8.44 9.61 -8.31
CA LYS A 161 -7.60 10.82 -8.34
C LYS A 161 -6.46 10.70 -9.34
N ALA A 162 -6.00 9.48 -9.67
CA ALA A 162 -4.86 9.30 -10.55
C ALA A 162 -5.15 9.75 -12.01
N PRO A 163 -4.10 10.06 -12.79
CA PRO A 163 -4.17 10.08 -14.25
C PRO A 163 -4.61 8.72 -14.82
N ARG A 164 -5.14 8.69 -16.06
CA ARG A 164 -5.57 7.44 -16.72
C ARG A 164 -4.42 6.44 -16.91
N ASP A 165 -3.24 6.94 -17.24
CA ASP A 165 -2.06 6.09 -17.48
C ASP A 165 -1.68 5.29 -16.21
N PHE A 166 -1.81 5.88 -15.02
CA PHE A 166 -1.62 5.17 -13.74
C PHE A 166 -2.43 3.89 -13.66
N THR A 167 -3.73 3.96 -14.01
CA THR A 167 -4.65 2.80 -13.91
C THR A 167 -4.40 1.75 -14.98
N ASN A 168 -3.86 2.14 -16.13
CA ASN A 168 -3.52 1.18 -17.20
C ASN A 168 -2.22 0.46 -16.88
N ASP A 169 -1.24 1.20 -16.39
CA ASP A 169 0.07 0.67 -16.05
C ASP A 169 -0.09 -0.39 -14.96
N ILE A 170 -0.70 0.00 -13.82
CA ILE A 170 -0.81 -0.83 -12.59
C ILE A 170 -1.42 -2.24 -12.79
N LEU A 171 -2.27 -2.43 -13.80
CA LEU A 171 -2.93 -3.72 -14.04
C LEU A 171 -1.91 -4.83 -14.28
N ASN A 172 -0.87 -4.54 -15.08
CA ASN A 172 0.16 -5.52 -15.40
C ASN A 172 1.02 -5.86 -14.17
N GLU A 173 1.38 -4.86 -13.35
CA GLU A 173 2.20 -5.13 -12.17
C GLU A 173 1.42 -5.78 -11.03
N ILE A 174 0.12 -5.50 -10.86
CA ILE A 174 -0.72 -6.22 -9.88
C ILE A 174 -0.91 -7.68 -10.30
N GLU A 175 -1.07 -7.96 -11.60
CA GLU A 175 -1.20 -9.35 -12.08
C GLU A 175 0.06 -10.18 -11.78
N ARG A 176 1.24 -9.58 -11.94
CA ARG A 176 2.53 -10.26 -11.76
C ARG A 176 3.10 -10.17 -10.34
N PHE A 177 2.70 -9.14 -9.58
CA PHE A 177 3.33 -8.74 -8.33
C PHE A 177 4.86 -8.68 -8.43
N GLU A 178 5.33 -7.99 -9.45
CA GLU A 178 6.73 -7.80 -9.79
C GLU A 178 6.96 -6.35 -10.18
N PHE A 179 8.10 -5.77 -9.79
CA PHE A 179 8.51 -4.47 -10.26
C PHE A 179 10.01 -4.38 -10.48
N PHE A 180 10.38 -3.46 -11.36
CA PHE A 180 11.75 -3.15 -11.74
C PHE A 180 12.15 -1.79 -11.15
N ILE A 181 13.30 -1.75 -10.47
CA ILE A 181 13.89 -0.51 -9.96
C ILE A 181 14.90 -0.03 -11.00
N LYS A 182 14.50 0.98 -11.79
CA LYS A 182 15.29 1.45 -12.95
C LYS A 182 16.66 2.00 -12.60
N GLU A 183 16.84 2.45 -11.37
CA GLU A 183 18.09 2.99 -10.88
C GLU A 183 19.14 1.91 -10.57
N LEU A 184 18.73 0.67 -10.29
CA LEU A 184 19.64 -0.41 -9.92
C LEU A 184 20.30 -1.05 -11.15
N GLN A 185 21.61 -1.25 -11.05
CA GLN A 185 22.45 -1.99 -11.99
C GLN A 185 22.80 -3.38 -11.43
N GLU A 186 23.42 -4.20 -12.28
CA GLU A 186 23.92 -5.52 -11.87
C GLU A 186 24.97 -5.34 -10.76
N GLY A 187 24.74 -5.99 -9.61
CA GLY A 187 25.61 -5.91 -8.43
C GLY A 187 25.17 -4.90 -7.37
N ASP A 188 24.21 -4.01 -7.64
CA ASP A 188 23.75 -3.01 -6.66
C ASP A 188 22.89 -3.61 -5.53
N ALA A 189 22.25 -4.75 -5.80
CA ALA A 189 21.35 -5.42 -4.86
C ALA A 189 21.33 -6.93 -5.09
N LYS A 190 21.08 -7.68 -4.02
CA LYS A 190 20.99 -9.16 -4.01
C LYS A 190 20.00 -9.75 -5.03
N ALA A 191 18.87 -9.08 -5.24
CA ALA A 191 17.84 -9.50 -6.23
C ALA A 191 18.11 -8.97 -7.65
N GLY A 192 19.24 -8.28 -7.86
CA GLY A 192 19.41 -7.39 -9.00
C GLY A 192 18.41 -6.23 -8.92
N ASN A 193 17.91 -5.80 -10.07
CA ASN A 193 17.00 -4.69 -10.20
C ASN A 193 15.52 -5.08 -10.28
N THR A 194 15.18 -6.34 -10.02
CA THR A 194 13.80 -6.83 -10.04
C THR A 194 13.42 -7.49 -8.72
N ILE A 195 12.28 -7.09 -8.15
CA ILE A 195 11.73 -7.69 -6.92
C ILE A 195 10.39 -8.35 -7.27
N ARG A 196 10.23 -9.62 -6.88
CA ARG A 196 9.06 -10.46 -7.18
C ARG A 196 8.43 -11.01 -5.91
N LYS A 197 7.11 -11.20 -5.95
CA LYS A 197 6.37 -11.88 -4.89
C LYS A 197 6.79 -13.35 -4.80
N ALA A 198 6.87 -13.91 -3.60
CA ALA A 198 6.99 -15.35 -3.42
C ALA A 198 5.70 -16.09 -3.85
N ASP A 199 5.83 -17.24 -4.49
CA ASP A 199 4.69 -18.02 -5.01
C ASP A 199 3.72 -18.48 -3.91
N ASP A 200 4.25 -18.79 -2.72
CA ASP A 200 3.49 -19.29 -1.56
C ASP A 200 2.84 -18.18 -0.70
N ARG A 201 2.92 -16.92 -1.14
CA ARG A 201 2.40 -15.76 -0.39
C ARG A 201 1.31 -15.02 -1.13
N GLN A 202 0.42 -14.40 -0.37
CA GLN A 202 -0.71 -13.64 -0.87
C GLN A 202 -0.53 -12.14 -0.65
N ILE A 203 -0.90 -11.36 -1.66
CA ILE A 203 -1.10 -9.92 -1.54
C ILE A 203 -2.56 -9.66 -1.89
N VAL A 204 -3.32 -9.14 -0.93
CA VAL A 204 -4.73 -8.79 -1.10
C VAL A 204 -4.79 -7.30 -1.41
N VAL A 205 -5.17 -6.96 -2.64
CA VAL A 205 -5.27 -5.56 -3.08
C VAL A 205 -6.71 -5.07 -2.93
N ILE A 206 -6.90 -4.00 -2.17
CA ILE A 206 -8.16 -3.27 -2.04
C ILE A 206 -7.93 -1.88 -2.63
N MET A 207 -8.77 -1.49 -3.58
CA MET A 207 -8.78 -0.17 -4.18
C MET A 207 -10.06 0.55 -3.77
N THR A 208 -9.99 1.85 -3.50
CA THR A 208 -11.20 2.65 -3.27
C THR A 208 -11.35 3.71 -4.34
N SER A 209 -12.59 4.06 -4.63
CA SER A 209 -12.91 5.22 -5.47
C SER A 209 -14.11 5.95 -4.88
N ASN A 210 -14.04 7.28 -4.88
CA ASN A 210 -15.23 8.10 -4.69
C ASN A 210 -15.95 8.14 -6.04
N SER A 211 -17.26 7.87 -6.07
CA SER A 211 -18.02 7.73 -7.32
C SER A 211 -18.21 9.04 -8.11
N GLU A 212 -17.27 10.00 -8.07
CA GLU A 212 -17.41 11.37 -8.56
C GLU A 212 -17.12 11.55 -10.07
N LYS A 213 -16.49 10.57 -10.75
CA LYS A 213 -16.25 10.66 -12.21
C LYS A 213 -17.20 9.79 -13.01
N ASN A 214 -18.14 10.42 -13.70
CA ASN A 214 -18.69 9.83 -14.93
C ASN A 214 -17.51 9.49 -15.85
N LEU A 215 -17.48 8.25 -16.36
CA LEU A 215 -16.59 7.88 -17.46
C LEU A 215 -16.75 8.94 -18.58
N PRO A 216 -15.66 9.32 -19.29
CA PRO A 216 -15.82 10.15 -20.47
C PRO A 216 -16.79 9.45 -21.45
N ASP A 217 -17.75 10.19 -21.98
CA ASP A 217 -18.58 9.66 -23.06
C ASP A 217 -17.69 9.27 -24.26
N PRO A 218 -18.04 8.16 -24.96
CA PRO A 218 -17.28 7.62 -26.09
C PRO A 218 -17.16 8.57 -27.29
#